data_AF-A0A1V0N249-F1
#
_entry.id   AF-A0A1V0N249-F1
#
_cell.length_a   1.000
_cell.length_b   1.000
_cell.length_c   1.000
_cell.angle_alpha   90.00
_cell.angle_beta   90.00
_cell.angle_gamma   90.00
#
_symmetry.space_group_name_H-M   'P 1'
#
loop_
_entity.id
_entity.type
_entity.pdbx_description
1 polymer ?
#
loop_
_entity_poly.entity_id
_entity_poly.type
_entity_poly.pdbx_seq_one_letter_code
_entity_poly.pdbx_strand_id
1 'polypeptide(L)'
;MKIEIGEKCDFEIERSDIENVKEGSVIATYYSLGNPIYVELIINRSLSKEINKFFANTDKKSAIISIERISKSKYRITPTIVILNRQRGALQK
;
A
#
# COMPACT_ATOMS: atom_id res chain seq x y z
N MET A 1 -10.32 4.37 -0.03
CA MET A 1 -9.86 3.68 1.19
C MET A 1 -8.99 4.63 2.01
N LYS A 2 -9.23 4.68 3.32
CA LYS A 2 -8.43 5.43 4.28
C LYS A 2 -7.92 4.45 5.33
N ILE A 3 -6.70 4.66 5.81
CA ILE A 3 -6.12 3.89 6.91
C ILE A 3 -6.44 4.65 8.20
N GLU A 4 -7.18 4.04 9.11
CA GLU A 4 -7.52 4.61 10.41
C GLU A 4 -6.41 4.41 11.45
N ILE A 5 -6.44 5.19 12.53
CA ILE A 5 -5.41 5.12 13.57
C ILE A 5 -5.47 3.74 14.23
N GLY A 6 -4.31 3.07 14.33
CA GLY A 6 -4.20 1.71 14.84
C GLY A 6 -4.36 0.63 13.76
N GLU A 7 -4.74 0.99 12.54
CA GLU A 7 -4.82 0.04 11.43
C GLU A 7 -3.46 -0.17 10.77
N LYS A 8 -3.27 -1.41 10.30
CA LYS A 8 -2.16 -1.83 9.46
C LYS A 8 -2.72 -2.57 8.25
N CYS A 9 -2.36 -2.11 7.06
CA CYS A 9 -2.82 -2.69 5.81
C CYS A 9 -1.62 -2.90 4.86
N ASP A 10 -1.66 -3.98 4.09
CA ASP A 10 -0.62 -4.33 3.13
C ASP A 10 -1.03 -3.87 1.73
N PHE A 11 -0.16 -3.10 1.08
CA PHE A 11 -0.39 -2.55 -0.25
C PHE A 11 0.77 -2.86 -1.18
N GLU A 12 0.47 -3.17 -2.44
CA GLU A 12 1.40 -2.94 -3.54
C GLU A 12 1.24 -1.50 -4.03
N ILE A 13 2.36 -0.77 -4.12
CA ILE A 13 2.42 0.60 -4.61
C ILE A 13 3.46 0.70 -5.73
N GLU A 14 3.10 1.33 -6.85
CA GLU A 14 4.05 1.74 -7.87
C GLU A 14 4.69 3.09 -7.51
N ARG A 15 6.00 3.21 -7.71
CA ARG A 15 6.75 4.42 -7.42
C ARG A 15 6.24 5.61 -8.25
N SER A 16 5.86 5.38 -9.51
CA SER A 16 5.30 6.41 -10.40
C SER A 16 4.03 7.05 -9.83
N ASP A 17 3.23 6.29 -9.09
CA ASP A 17 1.96 6.78 -8.53
C ASP A 17 2.17 7.73 -7.34
N ILE A 18 3.35 7.70 -6.70
CA ILE A 18 3.63 8.49 -5.49
C ILE A 18 4.67 9.61 -5.68
N GLU A 19 5.53 9.51 -6.69
CA GLU A 19 6.72 10.38 -6.86
C GLU A 19 6.36 11.89 -6.94
N ASN A 20 5.16 12.22 -7.42
CA ASN A 20 4.68 13.60 -7.54
C ASN A 20 3.42 13.90 -6.70
N VAL A 21 2.98 12.96 -5.87
CA VAL A 21 1.76 13.11 -5.07
C VAL A 21 2.10 13.60 -3.67
N LYS A 22 1.77 14.86 -3.38
CA LYS A 22 1.89 15.40 -2.01
C LYS A 22 0.69 15.00 -1.15
N GLU A 23 -0.51 15.17 -1.69
CA GLU A 23 -1.80 14.91 -1.04
C GLU A 23 -2.83 14.54 -2.12
N GLY A 24 -3.85 13.76 -1.79
CA GLY A 24 -4.91 13.33 -2.71
C GLY A 24 -5.21 11.84 -2.57
N SER A 25 -5.27 11.15 -3.69
CA SER A 25 -5.43 9.70 -3.75
C SER A 25 -4.57 9.08 -4.82
N VAL A 26 -4.24 7.80 -4.65
CA VAL A 26 -3.53 6.98 -5.63
C VAL A 26 -4.26 5.65 -5.78
N ILE A 27 -4.10 4.99 -6.93
CA ILE A 27 -4.54 3.60 -7.06
C ILE A 27 -3.48 2.71 -6.42
N ALA A 28 -3.90 1.78 -5.57
CA ALA A 28 -3.03 0.81 -4.93
C ALA A 28 -3.70 -0.56 -4.89
N THR A 29 -2.90 -1.62 -4.82
CA THR A 29 -3.44 -2.98 -4.63
C THR A 29 -3.40 -3.30 -3.14
N TYR A 30 -4.56 -3.32 -2.48
CA TYR A 30 -4.69 -3.79 -1.11
C TYR A 30 -4.79 -5.31 -1.07
N TYR A 31 -4.05 -5.97 -0.19
CA TYR A 31 -4.15 -7.42 0.00
C TYR A 31 -5.00 -7.77 1.22
N SER A 32 -6.18 -8.32 0.99
CA SER A 32 -7.05 -8.85 2.05
C SER A 32 -7.08 -10.37 2.01
N LEU A 33 -6.54 -11.02 3.05
CA LEU A 33 -6.47 -12.49 3.15
C LEU A 33 -5.86 -13.15 1.90
N GLY A 34 -4.82 -12.54 1.34
CA GLY A 34 -4.13 -13.03 0.14
C GLY A 34 -4.86 -12.77 -1.18
N ASN A 35 -5.96 -12.02 -1.17
CA ASN A 35 -6.66 -11.58 -2.38
C ASN A 35 -6.28 -10.12 -2.70
N PRO A 36 -5.81 -9.83 -3.93
CA PRO A 36 -5.57 -8.46 -4.37
C PRO A 36 -6.88 -7.74 -4.65
N ILE A 37 -7.02 -6.52 -4.13
CA ILE A 37 -8.16 -5.64 -4.33
C ILE A 37 -7.62 -4.28 -4.75
N TYR A 38 -7.99 -3.81 -5.94
CA TYR A 38 -7.67 -2.46 -6.38
C TYR A 38 -8.49 -1.45 -5.58
N VAL A 39 -7.81 -0.50 -4.93
CA VAL A 39 -8.43 0.53 -4.13
C VAL A 39 -7.84 1.89 -4.46
N GLU A 40 -8.68 2.91 -4.39
CA GLU A 40 -8.21 4.28 -4.31
C GLU A 40 -7.75 4.55 -2.86
N LEU A 41 -6.45 4.63 -2.61
CA LEU A 41 -5.88 4.94 -1.31
C LEU A 41 -5.78 6.45 -1.12
N ILE A 42 -6.41 6.99 -0.07
CA ILE A 42 -6.32 8.40 0.29
C ILE A 42 -4.96 8.65 0.96
N ILE A 43 -4.20 9.59 0.39
CA ILE A 43 -2.86 9.94 0.82
C ILE A 43 -2.82 11.39 1.31
N ASN A 44 -2.27 11.59 2.51
CA ASN A 44 -1.90 12.91 3.01
C ASN A 44 -0.38 13.10 2.94
N ARG A 45 0.05 14.33 3.24
CA ARG A 45 1.46 14.72 3.19
C ARG A 45 2.39 13.87 4.06
N SER A 46 1.90 13.41 5.21
CA SER A 46 2.71 12.55 6.08
C SER A 46 2.89 11.16 5.48
N LEU A 47 1.81 10.57 4.96
CA LEU A 47 1.88 9.25 4.34
C LEU A 47 2.74 9.28 3.07
N SER A 48 2.50 10.26 2.19
CA SER A 48 3.31 10.46 0.98
C SER A 48 4.79 10.59 1.31
N LYS A 49 5.14 11.38 2.34
CA LYS A 49 6.54 11.56 2.76
C LYS A 49 7.19 10.23 3.18
N GLU A 50 6.51 9.41 3.97
CA GLU A 50 7.06 8.14 4.39
C GLU A 50 7.18 7.13 3.23
N ILE A 51 6.20 7.11 2.31
CA ILE A 51 6.28 6.23 1.12
C ILE A 51 7.46 6.67 0.23
N ASN A 52 7.58 7.97 -0.04
CA ASN A 52 8.70 8.49 -0.82
C ASN A 52 10.06 8.23 -0.15
N LYS A 53 10.13 8.32 1.19
CA LYS A 53 11.33 7.96 1.95
C LYS A 53 11.67 6.48 1.82
N PHE A 54 10.67 5.60 1.80
CA PHE A 54 10.87 4.17 1.55
C PHE A 54 11.48 3.95 0.16
N PHE A 55 10.93 4.59 -0.88
CA PHE A 55 11.44 4.45 -2.26
C PHE A 55 12.77 5.18 -2.52
N ALA A 56 13.13 6.21 -1.75
CA ALA A 56 14.36 6.98 -1.96
C ALA A 56 15.64 6.14 -1.84
N ASN A 57 15.60 5.04 -1.08
CA ASN A 57 16.75 4.16 -0.85
C ASN A 57 16.70 2.90 -1.73
N THR A 58 15.88 2.88 -2.78
CA THR A 58 15.71 1.71 -3.64
C THR A 58 15.47 2.07 -5.10
N ASP A 59 15.93 1.21 -6.00
CA ASP A 59 15.73 1.28 -7.45
C ASP A 59 14.45 0.56 -7.91
N LYS A 60 13.67 0.01 -6.98
CA LYS A 60 12.45 -0.74 -7.30
C LYS A 60 11.35 0.17 -7.85
N LYS A 61 10.70 -0.31 -8.92
CA LYS A 61 9.56 0.37 -9.57
C LYS A 61 8.26 0.21 -8.79
N SER A 62 8.10 -0.89 -8.06
CA SER A 62 6.98 -1.13 -7.16
C SER A 62 7.47 -1.86 -5.92
N ALA A 63 6.67 -1.82 -4.86
CA ALA A 63 6.94 -2.56 -3.64
C ALA A 63 5.66 -2.95 -2.92
N ILE A 64 5.68 -4.11 -2.27
CA ILE A 64 4.66 -4.51 -1.31
C ILE A 64 5.12 -4.01 0.06
N ILE A 65 4.32 -3.13 0.64
CA ILE A 65 4.62 -2.49 1.92
C ILE A 65 3.43 -2.62 2.88
N SER A 66 3.73 -2.83 4.15
CA SER A 66 2.75 -2.59 5.20
C SER A 66 2.74 -1.12 5.55
N ILE A 67 1.56 -0.53 5.60
CA ILE A 67 1.33 0.84 6.06
C ILE A 67 0.53 0.76 7.36
N GLU A 68 1.16 1.18 8.45
CA GLU A 68 0.54 1.29 9.78
C GLU A 68 0.34 2.76 10.13
N ARG A 69 -0.87 3.16 10.52
CA ARG A 69 -1.13 4.53 10.98
C ARG A 69 -1.06 4.60 12.51
N ILE A 70 0.07 5.10 13.01
CA ILE A 70 0.34 5.21 14.46
C ILE A 70 -0.45 6.36 15.09
N SER A 71 -0.61 7.48 14.38
CA SER A 71 -1.36 8.64 14.89
C SER A 71 -1.94 9.47 13.74
N LYS A 72 -2.56 10.62 14.05
CA LYS A 72 -3.19 11.50 13.07
C LYS A 72 -2.27 11.81 11.88
N SER A 73 -0.99 12.02 12.14
CA SER A 73 0.04 12.44 11.17
C SER A 73 1.32 11.61 11.25
N LYS A 74 1.23 10.36 11.72
CA LYS A 74 2.39 9.47 11.80
C LYS A 74 2.04 8.13 11.19
N TYR A 75 2.82 7.74 10.20
CA TYR A 75 2.73 6.45 9.53
C TYR A 75 4.05 5.72 9.70
N ARG A 76 3.99 4.39 9.78
CA ARG A 76 5.14 3.50 9.70
C ARG A 76 4.98 2.67 8.45
N ILE A 77 6.06 2.61 7.68
CA ILE A 77 6.13 1.83 6.45
C ILE A 77 7.21 0.78 6.62
N THR A 78 6.85 -0.47 6.37
CA THR A 78 7.78 -1.59 6.42
C THR A 78 7.64 -2.44 5.16
N PRO A 79 8.73 -2.99 4.61
CA PRO A 79 8.62 -3.99 3.57
C PRO A 79 7.81 -5.18 4.09
N THR A 80 6.98 -5.76 3.24
CA THR A 80 6.16 -6.93 3.60
C THR A 80 6.14 -7.96 2.48
N ILE A 81 5.70 -9.17 2.82
CA ILE A 81 5.51 -10.29 1.88
C ILE A 81 4.07 -10.73 2.03
N VAL A 82 3.35 -10.88 0.92
CA VAL A 82 1.98 -11.41 0.91
C VAL A 82 1.96 -12.78 0.25
N ILE A 83 1.14 -13.67 0.80
CA ILE A 83 0.88 -14.99 0.23
C ILE A 83 -0.37 -14.87 -0.63
N LEU A 84 -0.24 -15.08 -1.94
CA LEU A 84 -1.37 -15.04 -2.86
C LEU A 84 -2.11 -16.38 -2.84
N ASN A 85 -3.39 -16.32 -2.48
CA ASN A 85 -4.26 -17.50 -2.51
C ASN A 85 -4.74 -17.73 -3.95
N ARG A 86 -4.01 -18.54 -4.72
CA ARG A 86 -4.53 -19.07 -5.99
C ARG A 86 -5.49 -20.22 -5.67
N GLN A 87 -6.79 -19.94 -5.58
CA GLN A 87 -7.77 -21.02 -5.67
C GLN A 87 -7.66 -21.65 -7.06
N ARG A 88 -7.12 -22.86 -7.14
CA ARG A 88 -7.17 -23.68 -8.36
C ARG A 88 -8.63 -24.08 -8.59
N GLY A 89 -9.30 -23.35 -9.49
CA GLY A 89 -10.54 -23.78 -10.15
C GLY A 89 -11.80 -23.80 -9.28
N ALA A 90 -12.54 -22.69 -9.27
CA ALA A 90 -14.01 -22.71 -9.14
C ALA A 90 -14.67 -22.35 -10.50
N LEU A 91 -14.03 -22.77 -11.60
CA LEU A 91 -14.62 -22.81 -12.93
C LEU A 91 -14.45 -24.25 -13.43
N GLN A 92 -15.45 -25.09 -13.11
CA GLN A 92 -15.99 -26.18 -13.93
C GLN A 92 -16.76 -27.18 -13.05
N LYS A 93 -18.06 -26.95 -12.88
CA LYS A 93 -19.13 -27.89 -13.25
C LYS A 93 -20.49 -27.20 -13.11
#